data_AF-A0A2M7ACL5-F1
#
_entry.id   AF-A0A2M7ACL5-F1
#
_cell.length_a   1.000
_cell.length_b   1.000
_cell.length_c   1.000
_cell.angle_alpha   90.00
_cell.angle_beta   90.00
_cell.angle_gamma   90.00
#
_symmetry.space_group_name_H-M   'P 1'
#
loop_
_entity.id
_entity.type
_entity.pdbx_description
1 polymer ?
#
loop_
_entity_poly.entity_id
_entity_poly.type
_entity_poly.pdbx_seq_one_letter_code
_entity_poly.pdbx_strand_id
1 'polypeptide(L)'
;MKITFTKTELNSKSKIKEKLEEFISSDKDISRCYNENELFSLILSAIRVNEANIVDIEKVRNRTQYIIDTEKIKYWIERRLLPNTIQISTDDKELLKLLIFSLAMPYKMLKGETRATMSEKTRRGKERDFEQIFSDTFVGKIGEVVFKQFAKDKLGKDLTLDWSISREIETFKSDIMNSKKIVSIKSTDTLESIWAEAPKNADYGILVKVSLPKDFFMKILAYISSLEKLLNFVKEKIQKDVTSGDTIDLVNFIKETAYGEQMVIKAFTCGFFKTSTGTFKRKGDKLLYIGGEFEIYEDKHLVKCNELKFAEQEWGNFFNEIF
;
A
#
# COMPACT_ATOMS: atom_id res chain seq x y z
N MET A 1 -10.16 -15.52 -22.70
CA MET A 1 -9.89 -14.73 -23.93
C MET A 1 -8.41 -14.33 -23.94
N LYS A 2 -7.76 -14.21 -25.10
CA LYS A 2 -6.34 -13.77 -25.18
C LYS A 2 -6.25 -12.40 -25.85
N ILE A 3 -5.54 -11.45 -25.23
CA ILE A 3 -5.39 -10.09 -25.73
C ILE A 3 -3.90 -9.75 -25.88
N THR A 4 -3.54 -9.16 -27.02
CA THR A 4 -2.16 -8.80 -27.33
C THR A 4 -1.81 -7.37 -26.93
N PHE A 5 -0.66 -7.22 -26.28
CA PHE A 5 -0.05 -5.96 -25.88
C PHE A 5 1.37 -5.81 -26.40
N THR A 6 1.77 -4.57 -26.60
CA THR A 6 3.15 -4.12 -26.80
C THR A 6 3.79 -3.76 -25.45
N LYS A 7 5.13 -3.71 -25.40
CA LYS A 7 5.87 -3.32 -24.18
C LYS A 7 5.42 -1.95 -23.66
N THR A 8 5.19 -0.99 -24.55
CA THR A 8 4.81 0.39 -24.19
C THR A 8 3.41 0.46 -23.59
N GLU A 9 2.47 -0.33 -24.11
CA GLU A 9 1.11 -0.41 -23.56
C GLU A 9 1.11 -0.99 -22.14
N LEU A 10 2.00 -1.95 -21.84
CA LEU A 10 2.19 -2.49 -20.49
C LEU A 10 2.82 -1.51 -19.49
N ASN A 11 3.24 -0.32 -19.95
CA ASN A 11 3.66 0.76 -19.06
C ASN A 11 2.53 1.76 -18.76
N SER A 12 1.37 1.62 -19.39
CA SER A 12 0.26 2.58 -19.25
C SER A 12 -0.99 1.92 -18.67
N LYS A 13 -1.39 2.32 -17.46
CA LYS A 13 -2.64 1.88 -16.84
C LYS A 13 -3.86 2.17 -17.71
N SER A 14 -3.91 3.33 -18.38
CA SER A 14 -5.05 3.67 -19.23
C SER A 14 -5.20 2.70 -20.41
N LYS A 15 -4.07 2.24 -20.98
CA LYS A 15 -4.06 1.26 -22.07
C LYS A 15 -4.43 -0.15 -21.62
N ILE A 16 -4.04 -0.53 -20.39
CA ILE A 16 -4.54 -1.76 -19.77
C ILE A 16 -6.04 -1.68 -19.57
N LYS A 17 -6.56 -0.58 -19.01
CA LYS A 17 -7.99 -0.36 -18.79
C LYS A 17 -8.77 -0.49 -20.10
N GLU A 18 -8.41 0.30 -21.11
CA GLU A 18 -9.08 0.35 -22.42
C GLU A 18 -9.27 -1.04 -23.05
N LYS A 19 -8.27 -1.93 -22.92
CA LYS A 19 -8.31 -3.27 -23.53
C LYS A 19 -8.95 -4.36 -22.68
N LEU A 20 -9.07 -4.16 -21.37
CA LEU A 20 -9.54 -5.20 -20.44
C LEU A 20 -10.85 -4.84 -19.72
N GLU A 21 -11.36 -3.61 -19.87
CA GLU A 21 -12.58 -3.11 -19.23
C GLU A 21 -13.79 -4.02 -19.45
N GLU A 22 -14.08 -4.39 -20.71
CA GLU A 22 -15.21 -5.26 -21.04
C GLU A 22 -15.17 -6.62 -20.34
N PHE A 23 -13.97 -7.13 -20.01
CA PHE A 23 -13.81 -8.40 -19.32
C PHE A 23 -13.98 -8.26 -17.80
N ILE A 24 -13.42 -7.20 -17.22
CA ILE A 24 -13.29 -7.04 -15.77
C ILE A 24 -14.53 -6.43 -15.14
N SER A 25 -15.24 -5.54 -15.84
CA SER A 25 -16.37 -4.78 -15.29
C SER A 25 -17.63 -5.62 -14.98
N SER A 26 -17.58 -6.94 -15.18
CA SER A 26 -18.73 -7.85 -14.96
C SER A 26 -18.76 -8.52 -13.58
N ASP A 27 -17.68 -8.43 -12.80
CA ASP A 27 -17.56 -9.17 -11.53
C ASP A 27 -17.97 -8.32 -10.31
N LYS A 28 -19.13 -8.66 -9.76
CA LYS A 28 -19.73 -7.94 -8.62
C LYS A 28 -18.92 -8.08 -7.34
N ASP A 29 -18.25 -9.19 -7.10
CA ASP A 29 -17.52 -9.40 -5.84
C ASP A 29 -16.24 -8.56 -5.80
N ILE A 30 -15.58 -8.39 -6.94
CA ILE A 30 -14.41 -7.52 -7.04
C ILE A 30 -14.79 -6.06 -6.84
N SER A 31 -15.90 -5.61 -7.45
CA SER A 31 -16.38 -4.23 -7.32
C SER A 31 -16.74 -3.82 -5.89
N ARG A 32 -17.05 -4.78 -5.01
CA ARG A 32 -17.26 -4.53 -3.56
C ARG A 32 -15.95 -4.23 -2.85
N CYS A 33 -14.85 -4.79 -3.33
CA CYS A 33 -13.54 -4.63 -2.71
C CYS A 33 -12.78 -3.44 -3.28
N TYR A 34 -12.66 -3.33 -4.61
CA TYR A 34 -11.85 -2.31 -5.27
C TYR A 34 -12.67 -1.59 -6.34
N ASN A 35 -12.49 -0.28 -6.44
CA ASN A 35 -13.00 0.45 -7.61
C ASN A 35 -12.18 0.09 -8.85
N GLU A 36 -12.67 0.43 -10.04
CA GLU A 36 -12.01 0.08 -11.30
C GLU A 36 -10.55 0.54 -11.35
N ASN A 37 -10.28 1.78 -10.95
CA ASN A 37 -8.93 2.34 -11.02
C ASN A 37 -7.94 1.61 -10.09
N GLU A 38 -8.38 1.27 -8.88
CA GLU A 38 -7.60 0.46 -7.93
C GLU A 38 -7.32 -0.94 -8.50
N LEU A 39 -8.36 -1.58 -9.02
CA LEU A 39 -8.28 -2.92 -9.60
C LEU A 39 -7.33 -2.98 -10.79
N PHE A 40 -7.42 -2.01 -11.71
CA PHE A 40 -6.52 -1.95 -12.86
C PHE A 40 -5.07 -1.68 -12.47
N SER A 41 -4.81 -0.91 -11.40
CA SER A 41 -3.46 -0.75 -10.85
C SER A 41 -2.92 -2.08 -10.27
N LEU A 42 -3.76 -2.86 -9.59
CA LEU A 42 -3.38 -4.18 -9.07
C LEU A 42 -3.11 -5.19 -10.20
N ILE A 43 -3.97 -5.25 -11.21
CA ILE A 43 -3.81 -6.12 -12.38
C ILE A 43 -2.55 -5.76 -13.17
N LEU A 44 -2.29 -4.46 -13.37
CA LEU A 44 -1.06 -4.00 -14.01
C LEU A 44 0.18 -4.47 -13.24
N SER A 45 0.14 -4.44 -11.91
CA SER A 45 1.23 -4.98 -11.10
C SER A 45 1.46 -6.47 -11.33
N ALA A 46 0.39 -7.28 -11.32
CA ALA A 46 0.46 -8.72 -11.56
C ALA A 46 1.02 -9.03 -12.96
N ILE A 47 0.58 -8.29 -13.99
CA ILE A 47 1.09 -8.40 -15.37
C ILE A 47 2.59 -8.11 -15.42
N ARG A 48 3.06 -7.04 -14.77
CA ARG A 48 4.48 -6.60 -14.81
C ARG A 48 5.46 -7.63 -14.27
N VAL A 49 5.01 -8.50 -13.36
CA VAL A 49 5.82 -9.61 -12.81
C VAL A 49 5.44 -10.97 -13.38
N ASN A 50 4.51 -11.02 -14.34
CA ASN A 50 3.94 -12.26 -14.85
C ASN A 50 3.41 -13.19 -13.75
N GLU A 51 2.66 -12.63 -12.80
CA GLU A 51 2.06 -13.38 -11.72
C GLU A 51 1.09 -14.42 -12.27
N ALA A 52 1.05 -15.62 -11.69
CA ALA A 52 0.21 -16.73 -12.16
C ALA A 52 0.36 -17.05 -13.67
N ASN A 53 1.50 -16.70 -14.27
CA ASN A 53 1.76 -16.83 -15.71
C ASN A 53 0.70 -16.12 -16.59
N ILE A 54 0.15 -14.99 -16.13
CA ILE A 54 -0.85 -14.19 -16.86
C ILE A 54 -0.41 -13.83 -18.29
N VAL A 55 0.89 -13.66 -18.50
CA VAL A 55 1.51 -13.19 -19.75
C VAL A 55 2.30 -14.32 -20.42
N ASP A 56 1.89 -14.67 -21.63
CA ASP A 56 2.70 -15.45 -22.57
C ASP A 56 3.54 -14.47 -23.42
N ILE A 57 4.85 -14.70 -23.54
CA ILE A 57 5.76 -13.82 -24.31
C ILE A 57 6.15 -14.51 -25.62
N GLU A 58 5.72 -13.94 -26.74
CA GLU A 58 5.99 -14.48 -28.07
C GLU A 58 6.86 -13.54 -28.91
N LYS A 59 7.78 -14.11 -29.70
CA LYS A 59 8.57 -13.36 -30.68
C LYS A 59 8.05 -13.62 -32.08
N VAL A 60 7.41 -12.62 -32.68
CA VAL A 60 6.88 -12.70 -34.05
C VAL A 60 7.58 -11.67 -34.92
N ARG A 61 8.30 -12.13 -35.97
CA ARG A 61 8.95 -11.27 -36.99
C ARG A 61 9.73 -10.09 -36.37
N ASN A 62 10.60 -10.38 -35.40
CA ASN A 62 11.42 -9.41 -34.63
C ASN A 62 10.67 -8.46 -33.68
N ARG A 63 9.38 -8.67 -33.43
CA ARG A 63 8.62 -7.95 -32.39
C ARG A 63 8.26 -8.89 -31.26
N THR A 64 8.52 -8.46 -30.03
CA THR A 64 8.04 -9.14 -28.83
C THR A 64 6.59 -8.73 -28.60
N GLN A 65 5.70 -9.71 -28.57
CA GLN A 65 4.30 -9.57 -28.22
C GLN A 65 4.07 -10.16 -26.83
N TYR A 66 3.22 -9.50 -26.07
CA TYR A 66 2.81 -9.94 -24.73
C TYR A 66 1.34 -10.32 -24.83
N ILE A 67 1.04 -11.61 -24.69
CA ILE A 67 -0.31 -12.14 -24.81
C ILE A 67 -0.83 -12.35 -23.40
N ILE A 68 -1.86 -11.60 -23.04
CA ILE A 68 -2.50 -11.66 -21.74
C ILE A 68 -3.69 -12.60 -21.83
N ASP A 69 -3.72 -13.60 -20.94
CA ASP A 69 -4.85 -14.51 -20.79
C ASP A 69 -5.81 -14.01 -19.70
N THR A 70 -7.01 -13.61 -20.12
CA THR A 70 -8.01 -13.05 -19.21
C THR A 70 -8.51 -14.07 -18.18
N GLU A 71 -8.50 -15.36 -18.51
CA GLU A 71 -8.89 -16.41 -17.55
C GLU A 71 -7.86 -16.53 -16.42
N LYS A 72 -6.58 -16.33 -16.73
CA LYS A 72 -5.51 -16.31 -15.73
C LYS A 72 -5.59 -15.06 -14.84
N ILE A 73 -6.03 -13.92 -15.38
CA ILE A 73 -6.34 -12.73 -14.58
C ILE A 73 -7.46 -13.04 -13.60
N LYS A 74 -8.58 -13.58 -14.08
CA LYS A 74 -9.73 -13.93 -13.23
C LYS A 74 -9.33 -14.92 -12.13
N TYR A 75 -8.61 -15.98 -12.51
CA TYR A 75 -8.05 -16.94 -11.57
C TYR A 75 -7.15 -16.27 -10.51
N TRP A 76 -6.27 -15.35 -10.92
CA TRP A 76 -5.43 -14.59 -9.99
C TRP A 76 -6.27 -13.75 -9.03
N ILE A 77 -7.33 -13.11 -9.50
CA ILE A 77 -8.20 -12.30 -8.63
C ILE A 77 -8.90 -13.19 -7.60
N GLU A 78 -9.55 -14.27 -8.05
CA GLU A 78 -10.34 -15.16 -7.20
C GLU A 78 -9.48 -15.94 -6.20
N ARG A 79 -8.27 -16.36 -6.60
CA ARG A 79 -7.43 -17.26 -5.79
C ARG A 79 -6.34 -16.53 -5.02
N ARG A 80 -6.00 -15.30 -5.39
CA ARG A 80 -4.92 -14.55 -4.77
C ARG A 80 -5.35 -13.20 -4.25
N LEU A 81 -5.97 -12.35 -5.06
CA LEU A 81 -6.34 -11.00 -4.61
C LEU A 81 -7.42 -11.06 -3.51
N LEU A 82 -8.62 -11.54 -3.84
CA LEU A 82 -9.78 -11.47 -2.93
C LEU A 82 -9.56 -12.23 -1.60
N PRO A 83 -9.01 -13.46 -1.57
CA PRO A 83 -8.83 -14.20 -0.32
C PRO A 83 -7.85 -13.50 0.64
N ASN A 84 -6.91 -12.73 0.10
CA ASN A 84 -5.89 -12.01 0.85
C ASN A 84 -6.21 -10.51 0.99
N THR A 85 -7.43 -10.09 0.65
CA THR A 85 -7.91 -8.73 0.90
C THR A 85 -8.58 -8.63 2.26
N ILE A 86 -8.22 -7.57 3.01
CA ILE A 86 -8.88 -7.14 4.23
C ILE A 86 -9.42 -5.71 4.00
N GLN A 87 -10.59 -5.42 4.57
CA GLN A 87 -11.13 -4.08 4.66
C GLN A 87 -11.11 -3.64 6.12
N ILE A 88 -10.54 -2.46 6.37
CA ILE A 88 -10.51 -1.84 7.69
C ILE A 88 -11.40 -0.61 7.65
N SER A 89 -12.40 -0.60 8.52
CA SER A 89 -13.31 0.51 8.74
C SER A 89 -12.70 1.56 9.67
N THR A 90 -13.24 2.78 9.64
CA THR A 90 -12.75 3.92 10.43
C THR A 90 -12.92 3.78 11.95
N ASP A 91 -13.73 2.83 12.41
CA ASP A 91 -13.95 2.50 13.82
C ASP A 91 -13.01 1.41 14.35
N ASP A 92 -12.14 0.84 13.51
CA ASP A 92 -11.17 -0.16 13.94
C ASP A 92 -10.21 0.38 15.01
N LYS A 93 -10.03 -0.38 16.10
CA LYS A 93 -9.22 0.06 17.24
C LYS A 93 -7.74 0.20 16.90
N GLU A 94 -7.18 -0.66 16.06
CA GLU A 94 -5.77 -0.57 15.66
C GLU A 94 -5.56 0.57 14.66
N LEU A 95 -6.55 0.87 13.83
CA LEU A 95 -6.55 2.07 12.99
C LEU A 95 -6.54 3.36 13.81
N LEU A 96 -7.34 3.43 14.89
CA LEU A 96 -7.33 4.58 15.79
C LEU A 96 -5.99 4.74 16.53
N LYS A 97 -5.36 3.62 16.94
CA LYS A 97 -3.99 3.65 17.49
C LYS A 97 -2.99 4.17 16.47
N LEU A 98 -3.09 3.71 15.22
CA LEU A 98 -2.26 4.17 14.12
C LEU A 98 -2.41 5.68 13.91
N LEU A 99 -3.64 6.20 13.92
CA LEU A 99 -3.88 7.63 13.78
C LEU A 99 -3.15 8.45 14.84
N ILE A 100 -3.25 8.05 16.12
CA ILE A 100 -2.56 8.72 17.22
C ILE A 100 -1.04 8.58 17.09
N PHE A 101 -0.56 7.39 16.72
CA PHE A 101 0.86 7.14 16.48
C PHE A 101 1.41 8.07 15.39
N SER A 102 0.72 8.15 14.25
CA SER A 102 1.09 9.00 13.12
C SER A 102 1.02 10.49 13.44
N LEU A 103 0.06 10.94 14.27
CA LEU A 103 0.00 12.31 14.76
C LEU A 103 1.14 12.63 15.75
N ALA A 104 1.51 11.67 16.60
CA ALA A 104 2.57 11.86 17.58
C ALA A 104 3.96 11.97 16.93
N MET A 105 4.19 11.28 15.81
CA MET A 105 5.50 11.25 15.14
C MET A 105 6.03 12.63 14.73
N PRO A 106 5.29 13.48 13.98
CA PRO A 106 5.74 14.83 13.67
C PRO A 106 6.05 15.66 14.93
N TYR A 107 5.21 15.61 15.97
CA TYR A 107 5.45 16.36 17.21
C TYR A 107 6.70 15.88 17.96
N LYS A 108 6.90 14.56 18.05
CA LYS A 108 8.11 13.99 18.64
C LYS A 108 9.36 14.39 17.85
N MET A 109 9.27 14.45 16.53
CA MET A 109 10.36 14.93 15.68
C MET A 109 10.66 16.41 15.91
N LEU A 110 9.63 17.26 15.95
CA LEU A 110 9.77 18.70 16.21
C LEU A 110 10.40 18.99 17.58
N LYS A 111 10.13 18.14 18.59
CA LYS A 111 10.74 18.21 19.92
C LYS A 111 12.14 17.56 20.01
N GLY A 112 12.68 17.02 18.92
CA GLY A 112 13.96 16.31 18.90
C GLY A 112 13.94 14.96 19.61
N GLU A 113 12.76 14.39 19.84
CA GLU A 113 12.57 13.11 20.54
C GLU A 113 12.68 11.88 19.63
N THR A 114 12.89 12.07 18.33
CA THR A 114 13.27 10.98 17.41
C THR A 114 14.12 11.53 16.27
N ARG A 115 15.13 10.74 15.86
CA ARG A 115 16.06 11.06 14.78
C ARG A 115 15.68 10.44 13.43
N ALA A 116 14.52 9.77 13.35
CA ALA A 116 14.09 8.93 12.22
C ALA A 116 14.27 9.55 10.82
N THR A 117 14.41 10.89 10.72
CA THR A 117 14.76 11.56 9.46
C THR A 117 15.84 12.66 9.57
N MET A 118 16.43 12.91 10.75
CA MET A 118 17.52 13.91 10.88
C MET A 118 18.75 13.52 10.03
N SER A 119 18.99 12.23 9.81
CA SER A 119 20.03 11.69 8.92
C SER A 119 19.60 11.55 7.45
N GLU A 120 18.30 11.59 7.13
CA GLU A 120 17.78 11.65 5.75
C GLU A 120 17.60 13.10 5.24
N LYS A 121 17.79 14.11 6.09
CA LYS A 121 17.79 15.54 5.73
C LYS A 121 18.76 15.88 4.59
N THR A 122 19.81 15.09 4.39
CA THR A 122 20.87 15.38 3.40
C THR A 122 20.61 14.85 1.99
N ARG A 123 19.57 14.02 1.76
CA ARG A 123 19.39 13.35 0.44
C ARG A 123 18.48 14.09 -0.55
N ARG A 124 17.59 15.00 -0.10
CA ARG A 124 16.56 15.62 -0.98
C ARG A 124 16.41 17.14 -0.86
N GLY A 125 17.17 17.83 -0.01
CA GLY A 125 17.23 19.30 0.04
C GLY A 125 15.94 20.03 0.45
N LYS A 126 14.87 19.32 0.83
CA LYS A 126 13.62 19.89 1.38
C LYS A 126 13.34 19.31 2.75
N GLU A 127 12.99 20.17 3.70
CA GLU A 127 12.42 19.73 4.97
C GLU A 127 11.05 19.09 4.70
N ARG A 128 10.74 17.98 5.41
CA ARG A 128 9.42 17.35 5.32
C ARG A 128 8.48 18.07 6.27
N ASP A 129 7.35 18.52 5.73
CA ASP A 129 6.30 19.16 6.53
C ASP A 129 5.50 18.12 7.34
N PHE A 130 4.72 18.62 8.31
CA PHE A 130 3.92 17.80 9.23
C PHE A 130 3.08 16.74 8.49
N GLU A 131 2.37 17.16 7.44
CA GLU A 131 1.48 16.30 6.66
C GLU A 131 2.24 15.17 5.95
N GLN A 132 3.43 15.45 5.43
CA GLN A 132 4.25 14.43 4.78
C GLN A 132 4.74 13.40 5.80
N ILE A 133 5.21 13.85 6.98
CA ILE A 133 5.66 12.94 8.05
C ILE A 133 4.49 12.08 8.54
N PHE A 134 3.32 12.69 8.77
CA PHE A 134 2.11 12.00 9.16
C PHE A 134 1.74 10.92 8.14
N SER A 135 1.70 11.29 6.85
CA SER A 135 1.32 10.39 5.76
C SER A 135 2.33 9.26 5.57
N ASP A 136 3.63 9.55 5.54
CA ASP A 136 4.69 8.55 5.44
C ASP A 136 4.61 7.55 6.61
N THR A 137 4.38 8.05 7.83
CA THR A 137 4.24 7.21 9.03
C THR A 137 3.00 6.34 8.93
N PHE A 138 1.87 6.93 8.53
CA PHE A 138 0.60 6.22 8.41
C PHE A 138 0.69 5.12 7.36
N VAL A 139 1.17 5.44 6.15
CA VAL A 139 1.36 4.48 5.05
C VAL A 139 2.39 3.42 5.43
N GLY A 140 3.45 3.76 6.17
CA GLY A 140 4.45 2.79 6.60
C GLY A 140 3.93 1.77 7.63
N LYS A 141 3.00 2.19 8.50
CA LYS A 141 2.53 1.41 9.65
C LYS A 141 1.16 0.74 9.43
N ILE A 142 0.35 1.22 8.48
CA ILE A 142 -0.94 0.59 8.14
C ILE A 142 -0.77 -0.85 7.65
N GLY A 143 0.32 -1.19 6.98
CA GLY A 143 0.60 -2.56 6.53
C GLY A 143 0.69 -3.55 7.68
N GLU A 144 1.25 -3.13 8.82
CA GLU A 144 1.32 -3.94 10.03
C GLU A 144 -0.06 -4.16 10.65
N VAL A 145 -0.87 -3.10 10.72
CA VAL A 145 -2.26 -3.18 11.21
C VAL A 145 -3.09 -4.13 10.34
N VAL A 146 -2.98 -3.99 9.01
CA VAL A 146 -3.63 -4.89 8.05
C VAL A 146 -3.15 -6.32 8.23
N PHE A 147 -1.84 -6.55 8.34
CA PHE A 147 -1.31 -7.89 8.46
C PHE A 147 -1.74 -8.56 9.77
N LYS A 148 -1.79 -7.81 10.88
CA LYS A 148 -2.37 -8.28 12.15
C LYS A 148 -3.82 -8.74 11.97
N GLN A 149 -4.65 -7.93 11.31
CA GLN A 149 -6.04 -8.30 11.06
C GLN A 149 -6.16 -9.52 10.13
N PHE A 150 -5.35 -9.57 9.06
CA PHE A 150 -5.27 -10.71 8.16
C PHE A 150 -4.89 -12.00 8.90
N ALA A 151 -3.83 -11.96 9.70
CA ALA A 151 -3.34 -13.11 10.47
C ALA A 151 -4.40 -13.60 11.46
N LYS A 152 -5.14 -12.68 12.09
CA LYS A 152 -6.23 -13.02 13.01
C LYS A 152 -7.42 -13.64 12.29
N ASP A 153 -7.95 -12.98 11.27
CA ASP A 153 -9.20 -13.36 10.61
C ASP A 153 -9.06 -14.59 9.71
N LYS A 154 -7.92 -14.72 9.04
CA LYS A 154 -7.70 -15.78 8.05
C LYS A 154 -6.97 -16.99 8.61
N LEU A 155 -6.16 -16.80 9.66
CA LEU A 155 -5.24 -17.83 10.16
C LEU A 155 -5.35 -18.07 11.67
N GLY A 156 -6.20 -17.32 12.38
CA GLY A 156 -6.40 -17.46 13.82
C GLY A 156 -5.15 -17.14 14.66
N LYS A 157 -4.25 -16.29 14.14
CA LYS A 157 -3.01 -15.88 14.82
C LYS A 157 -3.12 -14.47 15.36
N ASP A 158 -2.81 -14.28 16.64
CA ASP A 158 -2.78 -12.97 17.27
C ASP A 158 -1.35 -12.42 17.31
N LEU A 159 -1.18 -11.19 16.80
CA LEU A 159 0.11 -10.53 16.65
C LEU A 159 0.19 -9.29 17.52
N THR A 160 1.32 -9.11 18.19
CA THR A 160 1.63 -7.88 18.93
C THR A 160 2.55 -7.01 18.07
N LEU A 161 2.05 -5.84 17.65
CA LEU A 161 2.81 -4.90 16.83
C LEU A 161 3.74 -4.04 17.69
N ASP A 162 4.87 -3.62 17.12
CA ASP A 162 5.77 -2.65 17.77
C ASP A 162 5.23 -1.22 17.61
N TRP A 163 4.86 -0.56 18.71
CA TRP A 163 4.43 0.85 18.69
C TRP A 163 5.47 1.79 19.31
N SER A 164 6.71 1.31 19.49
CA SER A 164 7.76 2.09 20.14
C SER A 164 8.24 3.25 19.25
N ILE A 165 8.46 4.41 19.86
CA ILE A 165 9.09 5.57 19.21
C ILE A 165 10.35 5.86 20.01
N SER A 166 11.51 5.59 19.42
CA SER A 166 12.81 5.76 20.09
C SER A 166 13.68 6.84 19.43
N ARG A 167 14.56 7.43 20.26
CA ARG A 167 15.63 8.35 19.84
C ARG A 167 16.81 7.61 19.20
N GLU A 168 16.97 6.33 19.53
CA GLU A 168 18.17 5.51 19.30
C GLU A 168 17.80 4.19 18.61
N ILE A 169 17.22 4.26 17.41
CA ILE A 169 17.07 3.08 16.57
C ILE A 169 18.27 3.01 15.65
N GLU A 170 19.35 2.38 16.12
CA GLU A 170 20.53 2.11 15.27
C GLU A 170 20.28 0.95 14.30
N THR A 171 19.37 0.02 14.65
CA THR A 171 19.05 -1.16 13.85
C THR A 171 17.56 -1.51 13.94
N PHE A 172 16.99 -2.03 12.85
CA PHE A 172 15.61 -2.53 12.79
C PHE A 172 15.44 -3.75 13.72
N LYS A 173 14.37 -3.84 14.50
CA LYS A 173 14.17 -4.92 15.49
C LYS A 173 13.22 -6.02 15.00
N SER A 174 11.95 -5.71 14.86
CA SER A 174 10.93 -6.51 14.17
C SER A 174 9.62 -5.75 14.31
N ASP A 175 8.74 -5.87 13.31
CA ASP A 175 7.39 -5.31 13.39
C ASP A 175 6.44 -6.20 14.22
N ILE A 176 6.80 -7.46 14.49
CA ILE A 176 6.03 -8.41 15.31
C ILE A 176 6.80 -8.68 16.61
N MET A 177 6.38 -8.07 17.71
CA MET A 177 7.07 -8.11 19.01
C MET A 177 7.13 -9.49 19.64
N ASN A 178 6.13 -10.33 19.41
CA ASN A 178 6.07 -11.69 19.94
C ASN A 178 6.74 -12.73 19.04
N SER A 179 7.49 -12.31 18.00
CA SER A 179 8.22 -13.18 17.10
C SER A 179 9.64 -13.50 17.60
N LYS A 180 10.08 -14.75 17.44
CA LYS A 180 11.48 -15.20 17.60
C LYS A 180 12.38 -14.79 16.42
N LYS A 181 11.78 -14.34 15.32
CA LYS A 181 12.45 -13.93 14.07
C LYS A 181 12.23 -12.44 13.80
N ILE A 182 13.17 -11.82 13.10
CA ILE A 182 13.04 -10.43 12.65
C ILE A 182 12.14 -10.39 11.42
N VAL A 183 10.86 -10.09 11.64
CA VAL A 183 9.88 -9.89 10.57
C VAL A 183 9.77 -8.41 10.24
N SER A 184 9.92 -8.06 8.96
CA SER A 184 9.59 -6.74 8.42
C SER A 184 8.33 -6.79 7.58
N ILE A 185 7.40 -5.90 7.87
CA ILE A 185 6.16 -5.70 7.14
C ILE A 185 6.27 -4.34 6.45
N LYS A 186 6.14 -4.33 5.13
CA LYS A 186 6.19 -3.12 4.32
C LYS A 186 4.86 -2.93 3.62
N SER A 187 4.33 -1.73 3.75
CA SER A 187 3.16 -1.30 2.99
C SER A 187 3.52 -0.29 1.90
N THR A 188 2.71 -0.30 0.85
CA THR A 188 2.74 0.70 -0.20
C THR A 188 1.31 1.10 -0.57
N ASP A 189 1.09 2.39 -0.75
CA ASP A 189 -0.12 2.97 -1.31
C ASP A 189 -0.11 2.97 -2.86
N THR A 190 1.03 2.62 -3.45
CA THR A 190 1.19 2.43 -4.90
C THR A 190 0.82 0.99 -5.26
N LEU A 191 -0.46 0.75 -5.57
CA LEU A 191 -0.98 -0.58 -5.91
C LEU A 191 -0.27 -1.25 -7.11
N GLU A 192 0.35 -0.44 -7.98
CA GLU A 192 1.14 -0.89 -9.13
C GLU A 192 2.53 -1.45 -8.76
N SER A 193 2.98 -1.24 -7.51
CA SER A 193 4.30 -1.68 -7.03
C SER A 193 4.48 -3.19 -7.19
N ILE A 194 5.64 -3.59 -7.69
CA ILE A 194 5.94 -4.98 -8.05
C ILE A 194 7.00 -5.65 -7.15
N TRP A 195 7.60 -4.88 -6.25
CA TRP A 195 8.71 -5.31 -5.42
C TRP A 195 8.29 -5.39 -3.96
N ALA A 196 8.61 -6.50 -3.32
CA ALA A 196 8.54 -6.66 -1.88
C ALA A 196 9.94 -6.48 -1.29
N GLU A 197 10.06 -5.65 -0.27
CA GLU A 197 11.35 -5.27 0.31
C GLU A 197 11.44 -5.60 1.79
N ALA A 198 12.66 -5.83 2.27
CA ALA A 198 12.97 -5.97 3.69
C ALA A 198 14.37 -5.42 4.02
N PRO A 199 14.59 -4.86 5.21
CA PRO A 199 15.89 -4.37 5.64
C PRO A 199 16.92 -5.51 5.75
N LYS A 200 18.21 -5.18 5.68
CA LYS A 200 19.32 -6.16 5.62
C LYS A 200 19.32 -7.22 6.73
N ASN A 201 18.81 -6.86 7.89
CA ASN A 201 18.83 -7.69 9.09
C ASN A 201 17.50 -8.40 9.35
N ALA A 202 16.52 -8.30 8.44
CA ALA A 202 15.30 -9.07 8.55
C ALA A 202 15.53 -10.55 8.19
N ASP A 203 14.85 -11.44 8.90
CA ASP A 203 14.71 -12.86 8.54
C ASP A 203 13.60 -13.05 7.50
N TYR A 204 12.56 -12.20 7.57
CA TYR A 204 11.37 -12.27 6.73
C TYR A 204 10.92 -10.89 6.28
N GLY A 205 10.42 -10.82 5.04
CA GLY A 205 9.72 -9.65 4.50
C GLY A 205 8.28 -9.99 4.12
N ILE A 206 7.35 -9.08 4.42
CA ILE A 206 5.93 -9.17 4.07
C ILE A 206 5.55 -7.91 3.30
N LEU A 207 4.85 -8.07 2.17
CA LEU A 207 4.34 -6.95 1.39
C LEU A 207 2.83 -6.84 1.54
N VAL A 208 2.37 -5.64 1.86
CA VAL A 208 0.95 -5.26 1.87
C VAL A 208 0.74 -4.08 0.93
N LYS A 209 -0.21 -4.20 0.01
CA LYS A 209 -0.65 -3.08 -0.83
C LYS A 209 -1.92 -2.50 -0.25
N VAL A 210 -1.96 -1.19 -0.06
CA VAL A 210 -3.06 -0.52 0.62
C VAL A 210 -3.67 0.49 -0.35
N SER A 211 -4.98 0.43 -0.54
CA SER A 211 -5.72 1.52 -1.17
C SER A 211 -6.10 2.53 -0.11
N LEU A 212 -5.49 3.70 -0.19
CA LEU A 212 -5.78 4.85 0.65
C LEU A 212 -6.30 6.00 -0.23
N PRO A 213 -7.42 6.64 0.15
CA PRO A 213 -7.82 7.90 -0.46
C PRO A 213 -6.69 8.92 -0.34
N LYS A 214 -6.46 9.74 -1.38
CA LYS A 214 -5.42 10.78 -1.34
C LYS A 214 -5.67 11.81 -0.23
N ASP A 215 -6.94 12.01 0.11
CA ASP A 215 -7.45 12.91 1.14
C ASP A 215 -7.78 12.16 2.44
N PHE A 216 -7.19 10.98 2.69
CA PHE A 216 -7.54 10.14 3.85
C PHE A 216 -7.52 10.90 5.18
N PHE A 217 -6.59 11.82 5.37
CA PHE A 217 -6.54 12.65 6.57
C PHE A 217 -7.80 13.52 6.73
N MET A 218 -8.26 14.16 5.65
CA MET A 218 -9.49 14.94 5.65
C MET A 218 -10.72 14.06 5.88
N LYS A 219 -10.75 12.85 5.32
CA LYS A 219 -11.83 11.88 5.57
C LYS A 219 -11.86 11.42 7.03
N ILE A 220 -10.71 11.26 7.68
CA ILE A 220 -10.63 10.98 9.12
C ILE A 220 -11.19 12.17 9.92
N LEU A 221 -10.80 13.41 9.59
CA LEU A 221 -11.32 14.61 10.25
C LEU A 221 -12.83 14.80 10.06
N ALA A 222 -13.35 14.42 8.88
CA ALA A 222 -14.77 14.39 8.58
C ALA A 222 -15.50 13.35 9.44
N TYR A 223 -14.96 12.13 9.52
CA TYR A 223 -15.51 11.05 10.33
C TYR A 223 -15.66 11.41 11.82
N ILE A 224 -14.68 12.11 12.40
CA ILE A 224 -14.73 12.55 13.80
C ILE A 224 -15.44 13.91 14.00
N SER A 225 -16.11 14.43 12.96
CA SER A 225 -16.79 15.73 12.93
C SER A 225 -15.91 16.96 13.21
N SER A 226 -14.58 16.80 13.24
CA SER A 226 -13.64 17.92 13.44
C SER A 226 -13.63 18.86 12.24
N LEU A 227 -13.73 18.30 11.02
CA LEU A 227 -13.85 19.11 9.81
C LEU A 227 -15.15 19.91 9.81
N GLU A 228 -16.27 19.32 10.23
CA GLU A 228 -17.54 20.03 10.32
C GLU A 228 -17.47 21.20 11.31
N LYS A 229 -16.87 20.99 12.48
CA LYS A 229 -16.65 22.06 13.46
C LYS A 229 -15.85 23.22 12.87
N LEU A 230 -14.78 22.93 12.12
CA LEU A 230 -13.98 23.95 11.44
C LEU A 230 -14.81 24.71 10.38
N LEU A 231 -15.53 23.98 9.53
CA LEU A 231 -16.32 24.59 8.45
C LEU A 231 -17.47 25.43 9.00
N ASN A 232 -18.13 25.00 10.08
CA ASN A 232 -19.19 25.77 10.73
C ASN A 232 -18.63 27.04 11.39
N PHE A 233 -17.48 26.95 12.06
CA PHE A 233 -16.79 28.12 12.61
C PHE A 233 -16.46 29.15 11.51
N VAL A 234 -15.95 28.71 10.37
CA VAL A 234 -15.66 29.60 9.22
C VAL A 234 -16.94 30.25 8.70
N LYS A 235 -18.03 29.48 8.50
CA LYS A 235 -19.32 30.02 8.07
C LYS A 235 -19.82 31.11 9.01
N GLU A 236 -19.80 30.86 10.33
CA GLU A 236 -20.25 31.83 11.34
C GLU A 236 -19.47 33.14 11.34
N LYS A 237 -18.15 33.08 11.07
CA LYS A 237 -17.30 34.27 11.06
C LYS A 237 -17.44 35.08 9.77
N ILE A 238 -17.68 34.42 8.63
CA ILE A 238 -17.69 35.06 7.30
C ILE A 238 -19.10 35.51 6.88
N GLN A 239 -20.18 34.93 7.42
CA GLN A 239 -21.57 35.35 7.14
C GLN A 239 -21.87 36.83 7.49
N LYS A 240 -20.98 37.51 8.21
CA LYS A 240 -21.08 38.95 8.50
C LYS A 240 -20.64 39.84 7.34
N ASP A 241 -19.99 39.30 6.32
CA ASP A 241 -19.57 40.03 5.11
C ASP A 241 -20.52 39.80 3.93
N VAL A 242 -20.91 40.89 3.28
CA VAL A 242 -21.94 40.96 2.21
C VAL A 242 -21.48 40.29 0.90
N THR A 243 -20.20 39.93 0.76
CA THR A 243 -19.60 39.27 -0.42
C THR A 243 -19.35 37.76 -0.25
N SER A 244 -20.06 37.10 0.67
CA SER A 244 -19.74 35.73 1.15
C SER A 244 -20.23 34.55 0.29
N GLY A 245 -20.88 34.78 -0.85
CA GLY A 245 -21.40 33.72 -1.73
C GLY A 245 -20.33 32.70 -2.15
N ASP A 246 -19.23 33.17 -2.73
CA ASP A 246 -18.14 32.32 -3.24
C ASP A 246 -17.48 31.48 -2.13
N THR A 247 -17.41 32.00 -0.90
CA THR A 247 -16.80 31.27 0.22
C THR A 247 -17.73 30.19 0.77
N ILE A 248 -19.05 30.44 0.76
CA ILE A 248 -20.04 29.43 1.16
C ILE A 248 -20.03 28.26 0.18
N ASP A 249 -19.89 28.54 -1.11
CA ASP A 249 -19.78 27.51 -2.15
C ASP A 249 -18.54 26.63 -1.96
N LEU A 250 -17.39 27.23 -1.63
CA LEU A 250 -16.19 26.46 -1.28
C LEU A 250 -16.40 25.56 -0.06
N VAL A 251 -17.08 26.05 0.98
CA VAL A 251 -17.39 25.22 2.16
C VAL A 251 -18.31 24.06 1.78
N ASN A 252 -19.32 24.29 0.96
CA ASN A 252 -20.24 23.25 0.51
C ASN A 252 -19.50 22.21 -0.34
N PHE A 253 -18.64 22.65 -1.27
CA PHE A 253 -17.77 21.77 -2.06
C PHE A 253 -16.89 20.86 -1.18
N ILE A 254 -16.26 21.42 -0.13
CA ILE A 254 -15.46 20.61 0.81
C ILE A 254 -16.34 19.61 1.56
N LYS A 255 -17.55 20.02 2.02
CA LYS A 255 -18.47 19.09 2.69
C LYS A 255 -18.89 17.95 1.76
N GLU A 256 -19.30 18.25 0.53
CA GLU A 256 -19.70 17.24 -0.45
C GLU A 256 -18.54 16.27 -0.75
N THR A 257 -17.33 16.80 -0.95
CA THR A 257 -16.15 15.98 -1.30
C THR A 257 -15.69 15.10 -0.13
N ALA A 258 -15.52 15.68 1.07
CA ALA A 258 -14.95 14.97 2.21
C ALA A 258 -15.93 13.95 2.81
N TYR A 259 -17.24 14.23 2.78
CA TYR A 259 -18.29 13.39 3.38
C TYR A 259 -19.02 12.50 2.36
N GLY A 260 -18.85 12.72 1.06
CA GLY A 260 -19.58 12.00 0.01
C GLY A 260 -19.25 10.50 -0.08
N GLU A 261 -18.08 10.08 0.40
CA GLU A 261 -17.68 8.67 0.42
C GLU A 261 -17.15 8.26 1.79
N GLN A 262 -17.71 7.16 2.32
CA GLN A 262 -17.21 6.52 3.54
C GLN A 262 -15.79 6.03 3.31
N MET A 263 -14.89 6.39 4.23
CA MET A 263 -13.53 5.89 4.20
C MET A 263 -13.49 4.43 4.62
N VAL A 264 -13.05 3.57 3.70
CA VAL A 264 -12.72 2.18 3.97
C VAL A 264 -11.33 1.92 3.43
N ILE A 265 -10.42 1.45 4.28
CA ILE A 265 -9.07 1.09 3.86
C ILE A 265 -9.12 -0.33 3.32
N LYS A 266 -8.82 -0.50 2.04
CA LYS A 266 -8.78 -1.82 1.40
C LYS A 266 -7.34 -2.22 1.26
N ALA A 267 -6.96 -3.41 1.70
CA ALA A 267 -5.57 -3.82 1.65
C ALA A 267 -5.43 -5.27 1.21
N PHE A 268 -4.44 -5.51 0.35
CA PHE A 268 -4.09 -6.82 -0.19
C PHE A 268 -2.74 -7.26 0.39
N THR A 269 -2.75 -8.33 1.18
CA THR A 269 -1.53 -8.98 1.68
C THR A 269 -0.95 -9.84 0.56
N CYS A 270 0.07 -9.33 -0.15
CA CYS A 270 0.60 -9.98 -1.36
C CYS A 270 1.30 -11.31 -1.08
N GLY A 271 1.85 -11.46 0.14
CA GLY A 271 2.60 -12.63 0.57
C GLY A 271 3.85 -12.25 1.36
N PHE A 272 4.68 -13.25 1.61
CA PHE A 272 5.93 -13.13 2.35
C PHE A 272 7.10 -13.80 1.63
N PHE A 273 8.32 -13.48 2.06
CA PHE A 273 9.54 -14.16 1.63
C PHE A 273 10.53 -14.28 2.77
N LYS A 274 11.37 -15.32 2.72
CA LYS A 274 12.50 -15.52 3.64
C LYS A 274 13.74 -14.85 3.05
N THR A 275 14.45 -14.09 3.86
CA THR A 275 15.67 -13.42 3.40
C THR A 275 16.79 -14.43 3.19
N SER A 276 17.66 -14.12 2.23
CA SER A 276 18.83 -14.93 1.86
C SER A 276 19.78 -14.08 1.02
N THR A 277 20.98 -14.60 0.75
CA THR A 277 21.95 -13.98 -0.16
C THR A 277 21.37 -13.75 -1.57
N GLY A 278 20.49 -14.63 -2.06
CA GLY A 278 19.85 -14.47 -3.37
C GLY A 278 18.86 -13.30 -3.45
N THR A 279 18.17 -13.01 -2.34
CA THR A 279 17.23 -11.88 -2.22
C THR A 279 17.94 -10.55 -1.95
N PHE A 280 19.20 -10.55 -1.52
CA PHE A 280 19.94 -9.34 -1.21
C PHE A 280 20.36 -8.61 -2.48
N LYS A 281 20.04 -7.32 -2.58
CA LYS A 281 20.39 -6.42 -3.69
C LYS A 281 21.21 -5.25 -3.17
N ARG A 282 22.19 -4.83 -3.96
CA ARG A 282 23.07 -3.71 -3.64
C ARG A 282 22.57 -2.44 -4.31
N LYS A 283 22.90 -1.31 -3.70
CA LYS A 283 22.69 0.01 -4.30
C LYS A 283 23.35 0.07 -5.69
N GLY A 284 22.59 0.52 -6.68
CA GLY A 284 22.99 0.62 -8.09
C GLY A 284 22.64 -0.61 -8.94
N ASP A 285 22.19 -1.71 -8.33
CA ASP A 285 21.70 -2.86 -9.09
C ASP A 285 20.48 -2.45 -9.94
N LYS A 286 20.40 -2.97 -11.17
CA LYS A 286 19.26 -2.79 -12.07
C LYS A 286 18.48 -4.08 -12.22
N LEU A 287 17.20 -4.04 -11.91
CA LEU A 287 16.31 -5.19 -11.94
C LEU A 287 15.28 -5.09 -13.05
N LEU A 288 15.20 -6.12 -13.88
CA LEU A 288 14.29 -6.17 -15.01
C LEU A 288 12.89 -6.64 -14.61
N TYR A 289 11.87 -6.03 -15.21
CA TYR A 289 10.49 -6.48 -15.17
C TYR A 289 9.80 -6.27 -16.52
N ILE A 290 8.59 -6.80 -16.70
CA ILE A 290 7.83 -6.59 -17.94
C ILE A 290 7.40 -5.11 -17.98
N GLY A 291 8.08 -4.33 -18.83
CA GLY A 291 7.81 -2.90 -18.99
C GLY A 291 9.06 -2.03 -18.83
N GLY A 292 10.04 -2.43 -18.02
CA GLY A 292 11.21 -1.59 -17.77
C GLY A 292 12.27 -2.19 -16.85
N GLU A 293 13.03 -1.28 -16.24
CA GLU A 293 14.08 -1.59 -15.27
C GLU A 293 13.84 -0.77 -14.00
N PHE A 294 14.27 -1.29 -12.85
CA PHE A 294 14.21 -0.63 -11.56
C PHE A 294 15.61 -0.56 -10.96
N GLU A 295 16.04 0.63 -10.53
CA GLU A 295 17.34 0.83 -9.90
C GLU A 295 17.21 0.81 -8.37
N ILE A 296 18.13 0.10 -7.72
CA ILE A 296 18.18 -0.04 -6.27
C ILE A 296 18.89 1.16 -5.64
N TYR A 297 18.21 1.90 -4.77
CA TYR A 297 18.77 3.13 -4.15
C TYR A 297 19.52 2.91 -2.83
N GLU A 298 19.40 1.71 -2.26
CA GLU A 298 20.00 1.29 -1.00
C GLU A 298 20.14 -0.23 -0.95
N ASP A 299 21.09 -0.73 -0.19
CA ASP A 299 21.27 -2.15 0.00
C ASP A 299 20.14 -2.74 0.87
N LYS A 300 19.41 -3.73 0.35
CA LYS A 300 18.27 -4.36 1.03
C LYS A 300 17.92 -5.72 0.43
N HIS A 301 17.01 -6.45 1.08
CA HIS A 301 16.39 -7.61 0.45
C HIS A 301 15.23 -7.17 -0.43
N LEU A 302 15.13 -7.76 -1.62
CA LEU A 302 14.11 -7.44 -2.60
C LEU A 302 13.73 -8.67 -3.44
N VAL A 303 12.43 -8.91 -3.58
CA VAL A 303 11.86 -9.98 -4.43
C VAL A 303 10.67 -9.45 -5.23
N LYS A 304 10.35 -10.09 -6.36
CA LYS A 304 9.14 -9.77 -7.13
C LYS A 304 7.89 -10.31 -6.44
N CYS A 305 6.74 -9.68 -6.66
CA CYS A 305 5.46 -10.14 -6.10
C CYS A 305 5.10 -11.58 -6.49
N ASN A 306 5.48 -12.04 -7.70
CA ASN A 306 5.22 -13.39 -8.15
C ASN A 306 6.09 -14.46 -7.44
N GLU A 307 7.16 -14.05 -6.75
CA GLU A 307 8.04 -14.93 -5.96
C GLU A 307 7.61 -15.02 -4.48
N LEU A 308 6.61 -14.23 -4.08
CA LEU A 308 6.09 -14.27 -2.70
C LEU A 308 5.30 -15.55 -2.44
N LYS A 309 5.50 -16.10 -1.25
CA LYS A 309 4.69 -17.17 -0.68
C LYS A 309 3.39 -16.59 -0.15
N PHE A 310 2.28 -17.26 -0.41
CA PHE A 310 0.95 -16.73 -0.06
C PHE A 310 -0.09 -17.81 0.23
N ALA A 311 0.19 -19.07 -0.07
CA ALA A 311 -0.76 -20.14 0.18
C ALA A 311 -0.94 -20.35 1.70
N GLU A 312 -2.12 -20.81 2.11
CA GLU A 312 -2.47 -21.03 3.52
C GLU A 312 -1.46 -21.94 4.24
N GLN A 313 -1.03 -23.03 3.59
CA GLN A 313 -0.01 -23.93 4.15
C GLN A 313 1.34 -23.23 4.32
N GLU A 314 1.72 -22.35 3.39
CA GLU A 314 2.96 -21.60 3.49
C GLU A 314 2.90 -20.60 4.64
N TRP A 315 1.76 -19.93 4.83
CA TRP A 315 1.53 -19.09 6.01
C TRP A 315 1.60 -19.91 7.31
N GLY A 316 1.02 -21.11 7.34
CA GLY A 316 1.13 -22.02 8.47
C GLY A 316 2.59 -22.32 8.83
N ASN A 317 3.42 -22.63 7.82
CA ASN A 317 4.85 -22.85 8.01
C ASN A 317 5.58 -21.59 8.49
N PHE A 318 5.26 -20.41 7.92
CA PHE A 318 5.79 -19.13 8.38
C PHE A 318 5.50 -18.89 9.87
N PHE A 319 4.25 -19.04 10.29
CA PHE A 319 3.88 -18.83 11.69
C PHE A 319 4.53 -19.83 12.64
N ASN A 320 4.73 -21.08 12.20
CA ASN A 320 5.47 -22.08 12.98
C ASN A 320 6.96 -21.75 13.12
N GLU A 321 7.56 -21.08 12.14
CA GLU A 321 8.97 -20.69 12.19
C GLU A 321 9.23 -19.43 13.04
N ILE A 322 8.27 -18.51 13.11
CA ILE A 322 8.44 -17.25 13.84
C ILE A 322 7.99 -17.31 15.30
N PHE A 323 7.20 -18.31 15.72
CA PHE A 323 6.72 -18.47 17.09
C PHE A 323 7.36 -19.62 17.85
#